data_AF-A0A7J2U2H3-F1
#
_entry.id   AF-A0A7J2U2H3-F1
#
_cell.length_a   1.000
_cell.length_b   1.000
_cell.length_c   1.000
_cell.angle_alpha   90.00
_cell.angle_beta   90.00
_cell.angle_gamma   90.00
#
_symmetry.space_group_name_H-M   'P 1'
#
loop_
_entity.id
_entity.type
_entity.pdbx_description
1 polymer ?
#
loop_
_entity_poly.entity_id
_entity_poly.type
_entity_poly.pdbx_seq_one_letter_code
_entity_poly.pdbx_strand_id
1 'polypeptide(L)'
;MGRVEIIGLKMCVVEELCNIAEEILNAARLQGVDVVDGNVVVVTDKLVSKCLGRVVKVDDVKPSRKALRLASKTGLDARFVELVLRNCDDVLAVVPIKRLADEGLVNLKPLAGDVEAMRRLLDEYPVFFITLREGMLWSDSGVDSSNLPPGCYAIPVENHDEVAKMIRDSIREATGRRVAVVICDTELFLGGSLDFARGSWGIDPVDRCFGCRDLYGNPKYGGVDIVVHEICSATSLLFKQAAEGVPVAIVRGLRYRECGLRDALPRIRICRVIREVFVESLRVLGVKQLLKLIYSL
;
A
#
# COMPACT_ATOMS: atom_id res chain seq x y z
N MET A 1 22.75 -19.26 -12.07
CA MET A 1 22.53 -17.81 -12.05
C MET A 1 21.02 -17.57 -12.04
N GLY A 2 20.49 -16.84 -11.06
CA GLY A 2 19.09 -16.41 -11.06
C GLY A 2 18.95 -15.10 -11.85
N ARG A 3 17.88 -14.96 -12.63
CA ARG A 3 17.54 -13.71 -13.34
C ARG A 3 16.08 -13.39 -13.05
N VAL A 4 15.83 -12.16 -12.63
CA VAL A 4 14.49 -11.59 -12.46
C VAL A 4 14.35 -10.43 -13.45
N GLU A 5 13.20 -10.31 -14.08
CA GLU A 5 12.87 -9.26 -15.05
C GLU A 5 11.55 -8.61 -14.66
N ILE A 6 11.49 -7.28 -14.70
CA ILE A 6 10.29 -6.49 -14.38
C ILE A 6 9.96 -5.64 -15.60
N ILE A 7 8.75 -5.82 -16.12
CA ILE A 7 8.28 -5.14 -17.34
C ILE A 7 7.03 -4.35 -16.98
N GLY A 8 7.13 -3.02 -17.00
CA GLY A 8 6.00 -2.12 -16.79
C GLY A 8 5.14 -2.03 -18.04
N LEU A 9 3.82 -2.07 -17.86
CA LEU A 9 2.84 -1.91 -18.94
C LEU A 9 2.29 -0.48 -18.89
N LYS A 10 2.57 0.31 -19.94
CA LYS A 10 1.89 1.60 -20.12
C LYS A 10 0.42 1.38 -20.45
N MET A 11 -0.45 2.15 -19.82
CA MET A 11 -1.90 2.05 -19.99
C MET A 11 -2.51 3.44 -20.16
N CYS A 12 -3.62 3.51 -20.89
CA CYS A 12 -4.44 4.72 -20.95
C CYS A 12 -5.09 4.98 -19.58
N VAL A 13 -5.51 6.22 -19.36
CA VAL A 13 -6.28 6.56 -18.17
C VAL A 13 -7.62 5.83 -18.26
N VAL A 14 -7.85 4.94 -17.31
CA VAL A 14 -9.17 4.31 -17.09
C VAL A 14 -10.09 5.37 -16.48
N GLU A 15 -11.23 5.66 -17.09
CA GLU A 15 -12.22 6.62 -16.54
C GLU A 15 -13.54 5.96 -16.15
N GLU A 16 -13.76 4.72 -16.60
CA GLU A 16 -15.01 3.99 -16.44
C GLU A 16 -14.78 2.60 -15.83
N LEU A 17 -15.88 1.92 -15.50
CA LEU A 17 -15.87 0.52 -15.11
C LEU A 17 -15.22 -0.34 -16.19
N CYS A 18 -14.26 -1.19 -15.81
CA CYS A 18 -13.55 -2.06 -16.74
C CYS A 18 -13.26 -3.45 -16.18
N ASN A 19 -13.07 -4.40 -17.08
CA ASN A 19 -12.50 -5.69 -16.76
C ASN A 19 -10.97 -5.55 -16.65
N ILE A 20 -10.45 -5.59 -15.42
CA ILE A 20 -9.03 -5.42 -15.12
C ILE A 20 -8.15 -6.42 -15.89
N ALA A 21 -8.59 -7.69 -16.00
CA ALA A 21 -7.82 -8.71 -16.71
C ALA A 21 -7.73 -8.43 -18.21
N GLU A 22 -8.83 -8.00 -18.83
CA GLU A 22 -8.84 -7.62 -20.25
C GLU A 22 -7.93 -6.42 -20.50
N GLU A 23 -7.98 -5.39 -19.66
CA GLU A 23 -7.12 -4.21 -19.75
C GLU A 23 -5.63 -4.58 -19.65
N ILE A 24 -5.27 -5.45 -18.70
CA ILE A 24 -3.90 -5.97 -18.55
C ILE A 24 -3.45 -6.71 -19.81
N LEU A 25 -4.27 -7.64 -20.31
CA LEU A 25 -3.94 -8.46 -21.48
C LEU A 25 -3.86 -7.61 -22.76
N ASN A 26 -4.74 -6.63 -22.91
CA ASN A 26 -4.70 -5.68 -24.02
C ASN A 26 -3.42 -4.83 -23.98
N ALA A 27 -3.09 -4.26 -22.81
CA ALA A 27 -1.86 -3.48 -22.63
C ALA A 27 -0.61 -4.31 -22.91
N ALA A 28 -0.58 -5.55 -22.44
CA ALA A 28 0.51 -6.49 -22.67
C ALA A 28 0.66 -6.82 -24.17
N ARG A 29 -0.46 -7.16 -24.85
CA ARG A 29 -0.48 -7.45 -26.29
C ARG A 29 0.00 -6.27 -27.15
N LEU A 30 -0.49 -5.07 -26.87
CA LEU A 30 -0.11 -3.85 -27.61
C LEU A 30 1.38 -3.51 -27.46
N GLN A 31 2.00 -3.91 -26.34
CA GLN A 31 3.41 -3.67 -26.05
C GLN A 31 4.31 -4.89 -26.34
N GLY A 32 3.77 -5.96 -26.92
CA GLY A 32 4.52 -7.18 -27.24
C GLY A 32 5.05 -7.93 -26.02
N VAL A 33 4.35 -7.82 -24.88
CA VAL A 33 4.73 -8.48 -23.62
C VAL A 33 3.88 -9.74 -23.44
N ASP A 34 4.51 -10.91 -23.51
CA ASP A 34 3.80 -12.16 -23.26
C ASP A 34 3.46 -12.37 -21.78
N VAL A 35 2.22 -12.78 -21.50
CA VAL A 35 1.83 -13.30 -20.19
C VAL A 35 1.93 -14.82 -20.23
N VAL A 36 2.86 -15.39 -19.46
CA VAL A 36 3.14 -16.84 -19.46
C VAL A 36 3.06 -17.43 -18.04
N ASP A 37 3.02 -18.76 -17.97
CA ASP A 37 2.97 -19.49 -16.71
C ASP A 37 4.10 -19.07 -15.76
N GLY A 38 3.77 -18.90 -14.48
CA GLY A 38 4.71 -18.48 -13.44
C GLY A 38 5.02 -16.98 -13.41
N ASN A 39 4.46 -16.17 -14.31
CA ASN A 39 4.57 -14.71 -14.20
C ASN A 39 3.80 -14.20 -12.98
N VAL A 40 4.29 -13.13 -12.36
CA VAL A 40 3.56 -12.38 -11.34
C VAL A 40 3.08 -11.08 -11.98
N VAL A 41 1.76 -10.89 -12.00
CA VAL A 41 1.12 -9.65 -12.45
C VAL A 41 0.93 -8.75 -11.24
N VAL A 42 1.59 -7.61 -11.24
CA VAL A 42 1.49 -6.61 -10.16
C VAL A 42 0.62 -5.47 -10.65
N VAL A 43 -0.40 -5.09 -9.87
CA VAL A 43 -1.43 -4.11 -10.23
C VAL A 43 -1.54 -3.08 -9.12
N THR A 44 -1.61 -1.79 -9.44
CA THR A 44 -1.88 -0.76 -8.42
C THR A 44 -3.33 -0.82 -7.94
N ASP A 45 -3.55 -0.58 -6.65
CA ASP A 45 -4.89 -0.58 -6.05
C ASP A 45 -5.74 0.58 -6.60
N LYS A 46 -5.11 1.67 -7.03
CA LYS A 46 -5.78 2.73 -7.77
C LYS A 46 -6.43 2.23 -9.06
N LEU A 47 -5.72 1.46 -9.88
CA LEU A 47 -6.30 0.90 -11.10
C LEU A 47 -7.47 -0.04 -10.76
N VAL A 48 -7.30 -0.85 -9.71
CA VAL A 48 -8.35 -1.74 -9.19
C VAL A 48 -9.60 -0.94 -8.79
N SER A 49 -9.43 0.08 -7.95
CA SER A 49 -10.50 0.95 -7.47
C SER A 49 -11.24 1.62 -8.64
N LYS A 50 -10.51 2.09 -9.65
CA LYS A 50 -11.10 2.73 -10.84
C LYS A 50 -11.89 1.73 -11.70
N CYS A 51 -11.31 0.60 -12.07
CA CYS A 51 -12.01 -0.41 -12.87
C CYS A 51 -13.24 -0.98 -12.17
N LEU A 52 -13.26 -1.02 -10.83
CA LEU A 52 -14.40 -1.51 -10.05
C LEU A 52 -15.37 -0.39 -9.62
N GLY A 53 -15.21 0.83 -10.17
CA GLY A 53 -16.15 1.93 -9.96
C GLY A 53 -16.17 2.45 -8.53
N ARG A 54 -15.08 2.27 -7.79
CA ARG A 54 -14.92 2.73 -6.40
C ARG A 54 -14.30 4.13 -6.35
N VAL A 55 -14.77 5.01 -7.23
CA VAL A 55 -14.41 6.44 -7.22
C VAL A 55 -15.60 7.23 -6.68
N VAL A 56 -15.37 7.98 -5.61
CA VAL A 56 -16.41 8.73 -4.89
C VAL A 56 -16.14 10.22 -5.02
N LYS A 57 -17.18 11.00 -5.34
CA LYS A 57 -17.13 12.46 -5.24
C LYS A 57 -17.33 12.88 -3.79
N VAL A 58 -16.41 13.68 -3.26
CA VAL A 58 -16.41 14.11 -1.87
C VAL A 58 -17.66 14.91 -1.50
N ASP A 59 -18.22 15.66 -2.44
CA ASP A 59 -19.44 16.45 -2.24
C ASP A 59 -20.67 15.59 -1.94
N ASP A 60 -20.69 14.33 -2.39
CA ASP A 60 -21.78 13.39 -2.12
C ASP A 60 -21.65 12.71 -0.73
N VAL A 61 -20.54 12.94 -0.02
CA VAL A 61 -20.27 12.33 1.28
C VAL A 61 -20.89 13.17 2.38
N LYS A 62 -21.79 12.56 3.16
CA LYS A 62 -22.33 13.15 4.40
C LYS A 62 -21.46 12.78 5.61
N PRO A 63 -20.77 13.73 6.28
CA PRO A 63 -19.94 13.43 7.45
C PRO A 63 -20.75 12.98 8.66
N SER A 64 -20.23 11.99 9.39
CA SER A 64 -20.74 11.61 10.71
C SER A 64 -20.31 12.60 11.79
N ARG A 65 -20.95 12.53 12.98
CA ARG A 65 -20.51 13.31 14.15
C ARG A 65 -19.06 13.00 14.54
N LYS A 66 -18.62 11.74 14.37
CA LYS A 66 -17.23 11.33 14.64
C LYS A 66 -16.28 12.02 13.66
N ALA A 67 -16.61 12.04 12.37
CA ALA A 67 -15.82 12.71 11.35
C ALA A 67 -15.72 14.22 11.58
N LEU A 68 -16.84 14.91 11.85
CA LEU A 68 -16.87 16.34 12.17
C LEU A 68 -15.97 16.70 13.35
N ARG A 69 -16.00 15.88 14.42
CA ARG A 69 -15.17 16.09 15.62
C ARG A 69 -13.68 15.88 15.35
N LEU A 70 -13.33 14.94 14.47
CA LEU A 70 -11.93 14.72 14.10
C LEU A 70 -11.44 15.83 13.18
N ALA A 71 -12.21 16.18 12.15
CA ALA A 71 -11.95 17.28 11.24
C ALA A 71 -11.71 18.61 11.99
N SER A 72 -12.52 18.92 13.01
CA SER A 72 -12.32 20.15 13.80
C SER A 72 -10.99 20.19 14.58
N LYS A 73 -10.37 19.03 14.81
CA LYS A 73 -9.08 18.91 15.52
C LYS A 73 -7.89 18.80 14.56
N THR A 74 -8.11 18.23 13.38
CA THR A 74 -7.05 17.97 12.40
C THR A 74 -6.93 19.05 11.35
N GLY A 75 -8.00 19.82 11.10
CA GLY A 75 -8.06 20.79 10.00
C GLY A 75 -8.40 20.16 8.64
N LEU A 76 -8.64 18.85 8.59
CA LEU A 76 -9.04 18.14 7.37
C LEU A 76 -10.52 18.36 7.03
N ASP A 77 -10.89 18.19 5.76
CA ASP A 77 -12.30 18.13 5.34
C ASP A 77 -13.01 16.96 6.04
N ALA A 78 -14.14 17.24 6.72
CA ALA A 78 -14.92 16.22 7.42
C ALA A 78 -15.46 15.12 6.50
N ARG A 79 -15.62 15.39 5.21
CA ARG A 79 -16.05 14.44 4.18
C ARG A 79 -14.93 13.49 3.80
N PHE A 80 -13.70 14.00 3.68
CA PHE A 80 -12.51 13.16 3.54
C PHE A 80 -12.31 12.27 4.78
N VAL A 81 -12.38 12.86 5.98
CA VAL A 81 -12.28 12.10 7.24
C VAL A 81 -13.35 11.00 7.32
N GLU A 82 -14.56 11.27 6.86
CA GLU A 82 -15.63 10.28 6.78
C GLU A 82 -15.28 9.13 5.82
N LEU A 83 -14.67 9.41 4.67
CA LEU A 83 -14.20 8.36 3.75
C LEU A 83 -13.15 7.47 4.41
N VAL A 84 -12.17 8.04 5.12
CA VAL A 84 -11.17 7.28 5.88
C VAL A 84 -11.86 6.39 6.92
N LEU A 85 -12.77 6.97 7.74
CA LEU A 85 -13.44 6.25 8.82
C LEU A 85 -14.36 5.11 8.34
N ARG A 86 -14.96 5.22 7.16
CA ARG A 86 -15.79 4.14 6.57
C ARG A 86 -14.96 2.97 6.06
N ASN A 87 -13.67 3.23 5.81
CA ASN A 87 -12.75 2.34 5.12
C ASN A 87 -11.63 1.83 6.03
N CYS A 88 -11.75 2.05 7.34
CA CYS A 88 -10.82 1.57 8.34
C CYS A 88 -11.52 0.68 9.36
N ASP A 89 -10.80 -0.32 9.89
CA ASP A 89 -11.20 -1.05 11.09
C ASP A 89 -11.00 -0.17 12.33
N ASP A 90 -9.87 0.55 12.38
CA ASP A 90 -9.55 1.47 13.48
C ASP A 90 -8.59 2.60 13.05
N VAL A 91 -8.62 3.72 13.77
CA VAL A 91 -7.66 4.81 13.62
C VAL A 91 -6.67 4.73 14.77
N LEU A 92 -5.42 4.38 14.47
CA LEU A 92 -4.40 4.10 15.48
C LEU A 92 -3.60 5.35 15.87
N ALA A 93 -3.28 6.21 14.91
CA ALA A 93 -2.52 7.43 15.17
C ALA A 93 -2.86 8.55 14.17
N VAL A 94 -2.46 9.77 14.54
CA VAL A 94 -2.52 10.97 13.70
C VAL A 94 -1.11 11.51 13.59
N VAL A 95 -0.60 11.68 12.38
CA VAL A 95 0.74 12.22 12.12
C VAL A 95 0.60 13.67 11.66
N PRO A 96 1.04 14.66 12.47
CA PRO A 96 0.85 16.06 12.14
C PRO A 96 1.97 16.58 11.22
N ILE A 97 1.99 16.10 9.97
CA ILE A 97 3.10 16.31 9.03
C ILE A 97 3.43 17.78 8.80
N LYS A 98 2.42 18.65 8.69
CA LYS A 98 2.64 20.11 8.56
C LYS A 98 3.37 20.67 9.76
N ARG A 99 2.92 20.34 10.97
CA ARG A 99 3.54 20.81 12.21
C ARG A 99 4.98 20.32 12.34
N LEU A 100 5.23 19.05 12.01
CA LEU A 100 6.58 18.48 12.02
C LEU A 100 7.51 19.19 11.03
N ALA A 101 6.98 19.60 9.87
CA ALA A 101 7.73 20.37 8.88
C ALA A 101 7.98 21.82 9.32
N ASP A 102 6.96 22.50 9.88
CA ASP A 102 7.04 23.87 10.36
C ASP A 102 8.00 24.02 11.55
N GLU A 103 8.03 23.04 12.46
CA GLU A 103 8.96 22.99 13.59
C GLU A 103 10.39 22.53 13.19
N GLY A 104 10.61 22.18 11.92
CA GLY A 104 11.91 21.75 11.41
C GLY A 104 12.34 20.35 11.86
N LEU A 105 11.44 19.58 12.49
CA LEU A 105 11.67 18.20 12.91
C LEU A 105 11.74 17.25 11.70
N VAL A 106 11.07 17.60 10.60
CA VAL A 106 11.14 16.91 9.31
C VAL A 106 11.39 17.92 8.19
N ASN A 107 12.56 17.88 7.58
CA ASN A 107 12.89 18.79 6.48
C ASN A 107 12.41 18.24 5.13
N LEU A 108 11.21 18.68 4.70
CA LEU A 108 10.60 18.24 3.44
C LEU A 108 11.09 19.02 2.20
N LYS A 109 11.67 20.22 2.37
CA LYS A 109 12.06 21.08 1.24
C LYS A 109 13.00 20.41 0.23
N PRO A 110 14.01 19.62 0.64
CA PRO A 110 14.89 18.93 -0.30
C PRO A 110 14.20 17.82 -1.11
N LEU A 111 13.02 17.37 -0.65
CA LEU A 111 12.23 16.31 -1.28
C LEU A 111 11.19 16.89 -2.26
N ALA A 112 10.93 18.20 -2.20
CA ALA A 112 9.88 18.83 -2.99
C ALA A 112 10.36 19.17 -4.41
N GLY A 113 9.63 18.68 -5.41
CA GLY A 113 9.80 19.15 -6.79
C GLY A 113 9.35 20.61 -6.99
N ASP A 114 8.37 21.05 -6.20
CA ASP A 114 7.89 22.43 -6.11
C ASP A 114 7.56 22.75 -4.64
N VAL A 115 8.31 23.69 -4.07
CA VAL A 115 8.19 24.07 -2.65
C VAL A 115 6.87 24.80 -2.36
N GLU A 116 6.34 25.58 -3.31
CA GLU A 116 5.08 26.30 -3.14
C GLU A 116 3.88 25.35 -3.26
N ALA A 117 3.93 24.41 -4.20
CA ALA A 117 2.95 23.33 -4.26
C ALA A 117 2.99 22.46 -2.98
N MET A 118 4.18 22.09 -2.50
CA MET A 118 4.33 21.35 -1.24
C MET A 118 3.70 22.10 -0.06
N ARG A 119 3.91 23.42 0.06
CA ARG A 119 3.29 24.23 1.12
C ARG A 119 1.76 24.19 1.05
N ARG A 120 1.20 24.38 -0.13
CA ARG A 120 -0.26 24.30 -0.35
C ARG A 120 -0.81 22.92 0.02
N LEU A 121 -0.11 21.84 -0.33
CA LEU A 121 -0.49 20.48 0.06
C LEU A 121 -0.45 20.28 1.57
N LEU A 122 0.55 20.82 2.27
CA LEU A 122 0.61 20.74 3.73
C LEU A 122 -0.48 21.58 4.40
N ASP A 123 -0.91 22.69 3.79
CA ASP A 123 -2.04 23.49 4.29
C ASP A 123 -3.38 22.76 4.09
N GLU A 124 -3.55 22.05 2.97
CA GLU A 124 -4.76 21.26 2.66
C GLU A 124 -4.83 19.95 3.46
N TYR A 125 -3.70 19.25 3.59
CA TYR A 125 -3.55 17.98 4.31
C TYR A 125 -2.51 18.13 5.44
N PRO A 126 -2.85 18.87 6.52
CA PRO A 126 -1.91 19.16 7.61
C PRO A 126 -1.52 17.93 8.43
N VAL A 127 -2.33 16.88 8.36
CA VAL A 127 -2.13 15.60 9.04
C VAL A 127 -2.54 14.46 8.11
N PHE A 128 -2.03 13.26 8.39
CA PHE A 128 -2.59 12.01 7.85
C PHE A 128 -2.82 11.01 9.00
N PHE A 129 -3.70 10.05 8.79
CA PHE A 129 -4.02 9.00 9.75
C PHE A 129 -3.19 7.75 9.51
N ILE A 130 -2.70 7.13 10.58
CA ILE A 130 -2.30 5.73 10.55
C ILE A 130 -3.50 4.91 11.00
N THR A 131 -3.95 4.03 10.13
CA THR A 131 -5.17 3.24 10.30
C THR A 131 -4.88 1.76 10.23
N LEU A 132 -5.73 0.96 10.87
CA LEU A 132 -5.78 -0.49 10.69
C LEU A 132 -6.87 -0.79 9.67
N ARG A 133 -6.53 -1.53 8.62
CA ARG A 133 -7.49 -2.06 7.65
C ARG A 133 -7.00 -3.42 7.19
N GLU A 134 -7.90 -4.41 7.20
CA GLU A 134 -7.62 -5.77 6.74
C GLU A 134 -6.42 -6.41 7.48
N GLY A 135 -6.24 -6.03 8.75
CA GLY A 135 -5.13 -6.48 9.60
C GLY A 135 -3.77 -5.86 9.28
N MET A 136 -3.71 -4.86 8.39
CA MET A 136 -2.49 -4.16 7.98
C MET A 136 -2.55 -2.68 8.34
N LEU A 137 -1.38 -2.03 8.41
CA LEU A 137 -1.28 -0.59 8.59
C LEU A 137 -1.45 0.13 7.24
N TRP A 138 -2.17 1.25 7.27
CA TRP A 138 -2.44 2.11 6.11
C TRP A 138 -2.39 3.59 6.49
N SER A 139 -1.94 4.41 5.55
CA SER A 139 -2.01 5.86 5.51
C SER A 139 -3.37 6.24 4.96
N ASP A 140 -4.18 6.93 5.77
CA ASP A 140 -5.55 7.36 5.41
C ASP A 140 -6.43 6.22 4.85
N SER A 141 -6.17 4.98 5.26
CA SER A 141 -6.89 3.78 4.81
C SER A 141 -6.85 3.54 3.30
N GLY A 142 -5.81 4.05 2.62
CA GLY A 142 -5.63 3.95 1.17
C GLY A 142 -6.60 4.84 0.37
N VAL A 143 -7.29 5.79 1.03
CA VAL A 143 -8.14 6.75 0.33
C VAL A 143 -7.25 7.72 -0.44
N ASP A 144 -7.34 7.69 -1.77
CA ASP A 144 -6.40 8.39 -2.65
C ASP A 144 -7.12 9.38 -3.58
N SER A 145 -6.68 10.65 -3.62
CA SER A 145 -7.16 11.68 -4.55
C SER A 145 -6.27 11.87 -5.79
N SER A 146 -5.08 11.29 -5.80
CA SER A 146 -4.07 11.58 -6.80
C SER A 146 -4.40 10.93 -8.15
N ASN A 147 -4.11 11.63 -9.25
CA ASN A 147 -4.47 11.22 -10.62
C ASN A 147 -5.98 10.98 -10.83
N LEU A 148 -6.82 11.73 -10.11
CA LEU A 148 -8.27 11.78 -10.28
C LEU A 148 -8.73 13.24 -10.49
N PRO A 149 -9.93 13.45 -11.06
CA PRO A 149 -10.54 14.78 -11.10
C PRO A 149 -10.65 15.39 -9.69
N PRO A 150 -10.55 16.73 -9.56
CA PRO A 150 -10.68 17.40 -8.27
C PRO A 150 -11.95 16.99 -7.51
N GLY A 151 -11.80 16.76 -6.20
CA GLY A 151 -12.90 16.33 -5.34
C GLY A 151 -13.31 14.86 -5.51
N CYS A 152 -12.57 14.05 -6.26
CA CYS A 152 -12.80 12.61 -6.37
C CYS A 152 -11.73 11.82 -5.60
N TYR A 153 -12.15 10.74 -4.95
CA TYR A 153 -11.27 9.82 -4.22
C TYR A 153 -11.50 8.38 -4.68
N ALA A 154 -10.41 7.66 -4.95
CA ALA A 154 -10.41 6.21 -5.10
C ALA A 154 -10.50 5.57 -3.71
N ILE A 155 -11.38 4.58 -3.59
CA ILE A 155 -11.66 3.88 -2.35
C ILE A 155 -11.24 2.42 -2.50
N PRO A 156 -10.27 1.94 -1.69
CA PRO A 156 -9.80 0.56 -1.76
C PRO A 156 -10.93 -0.46 -1.60
N VAL A 157 -10.73 -1.63 -2.21
CA VAL A 157 -11.68 -2.74 -2.17
C VAL A 157 -11.72 -3.42 -0.80
N GLU A 158 -12.86 -3.99 -0.42
CA GLU A 158 -13.05 -4.58 0.91
C GLU A 158 -12.18 -5.83 1.16
N ASN A 159 -11.88 -6.60 0.10
CA ASN A 159 -11.01 -7.77 0.17
C ASN A 159 -10.07 -7.83 -1.04
N HIS A 160 -8.84 -7.38 -0.84
CA HIS A 160 -7.82 -7.35 -1.90
C HIS A 160 -7.40 -8.76 -2.38
N ASP A 161 -7.41 -9.78 -1.52
CA ASP A 161 -7.04 -11.15 -1.93
C ASP A 161 -8.11 -11.75 -2.86
N GLU A 162 -9.40 -11.47 -2.60
CA GLU A 162 -10.50 -11.89 -3.47
C GLU A 162 -10.42 -11.22 -4.84
N VAL A 163 -10.08 -9.93 -4.88
CA VAL A 163 -9.91 -9.22 -6.15
C VAL A 163 -8.66 -9.72 -6.91
N ALA A 164 -7.55 -9.98 -6.21
CA ALA A 164 -6.37 -10.60 -6.83
C ALA A 164 -6.70 -11.98 -7.42
N LYS A 165 -7.50 -12.78 -6.71
CA LYS A 165 -8.01 -14.07 -7.19
C LYS A 165 -8.88 -13.90 -8.43
N MET A 166 -9.83 -12.96 -8.41
CA MET A 166 -10.70 -12.67 -9.55
C MET A 166 -9.89 -12.32 -10.80
N ILE A 167 -8.92 -11.40 -10.68
CA ILE A 167 -8.04 -11.01 -11.80
C ILE A 167 -7.28 -12.23 -12.34
N ARG A 168 -6.71 -13.05 -11.44
CA ARG A 168 -5.97 -14.27 -11.82
C ARG A 168 -6.86 -15.25 -12.58
N ASP A 169 -8.05 -15.53 -12.05
CA ASP A 169 -8.99 -16.49 -12.64
C ASP A 169 -9.45 -16.02 -14.03
N SER A 170 -9.75 -14.72 -14.19
CA SER A 170 -10.07 -14.13 -15.50
C SER A 170 -8.92 -14.19 -16.50
N ILE A 171 -7.67 -13.94 -16.07
CA ILE A 171 -6.48 -14.12 -16.94
C ILE A 171 -6.36 -15.59 -17.37
N ARG A 172 -6.57 -16.53 -16.45
CA ARG A 172 -6.52 -17.97 -16.75
C ARG A 172 -7.61 -18.37 -17.74
N GLU A 173 -8.83 -17.89 -17.58
CA GLU A 173 -9.93 -18.15 -18.51
C GLU A 173 -9.64 -17.62 -19.91
N ALA A 174 -9.10 -16.41 -20.02
CA ALA A 174 -8.80 -15.78 -21.31
C ALA A 174 -7.58 -16.39 -22.02
N THR A 175 -6.58 -16.89 -21.29
CA THR A 175 -5.27 -17.25 -21.86
C THR A 175 -4.84 -18.71 -21.65
N GLY A 176 -5.52 -19.43 -20.75
CA GLY A 176 -5.09 -20.74 -20.23
C GLY A 176 -3.85 -20.70 -19.32
N ARG A 177 -3.29 -19.52 -19.03
CA ARG A 177 -2.03 -19.39 -18.28
C ARG A 177 -2.23 -19.29 -16.79
N ARG A 178 -1.29 -19.85 -16.03
CA ARG A 178 -1.25 -19.81 -14.57
C ARG A 178 -0.26 -18.75 -14.10
N VAL A 179 -0.79 -17.58 -13.75
CA VAL A 179 -0.03 -16.48 -13.14
C VAL A 179 -0.35 -16.35 -11.66
N ALA A 180 0.48 -15.59 -10.94
CA ALA A 180 0.11 -14.98 -9.67
C ALA A 180 -0.29 -13.51 -9.87
N VAL A 181 -1.10 -12.98 -8.97
CA VAL A 181 -1.50 -11.56 -8.95
C VAL A 181 -1.16 -10.95 -7.61
N VAL A 182 -0.59 -9.75 -7.62
CA VAL A 182 -0.30 -8.95 -6.41
C VAL A 182 -0.88 -7.55 -6.63
N ILE A 183 -1.69 -7.08 -5.68
CA ILE A 183 -2.20 -5.71 -5.66
C ILE A 183 -1.32 -4.88 -4.73
N CYS A 184 -0.85 -3.74 -5.20
CA CYS A 184 0.04 -2.85 -4.46
C CYS A 184 -0.60 -1.49 -4.21
N ASP A 185 -0.24 -0.86 -3.10
CA ASP A 185 -0.59 0.53 -2.84
C ASP A 185 0.58 1.25 -2.18
N THR A 186 0.62 2.58 -2.36
CA THR A 186 1.71 3.41 -1.87
C THR A 186 1.42 3.90 -0.46
N GLU A 187 2.38 3.71 0.43
CA GLU A 187 2.26 4.10 1.83
C GLU A 187 3.32 5.10 2.25
N LEU A 188 2.93 5.99 3.15
CA LEU A 188 3.86 6.90 3.78
C LEU A 188 4.76 6.11 4.75
N PHE A 189 6.06 6.23 4.52
CA PHE A 189 7.10 5.63 5.35
C PHE A 189 7.96 6.72 5.97
N LEU A 190 8.73 6.38 7.00
CA LEU A 190 9.63 7.34 7.62
C LEU A 190 10.68 7.82 6.60
N GLY A 191 10.55 9.07 6.17
CA GLY A 191 11.46 9.70 5.20
C GLY A 191 11.06 9.59 3.72
N GLY A 192 9.87 9.09 3.39
CA GLY A 192 9.39 9.01 2.01
C GLY A 192 8.14 8.15 1.85
N SER A 193 7.99 7.49 0.70
CA SER A 193 6.95 6.50 0.46
C SER A 193 7.52 5.22 -0.15
N LEU A 194 6.82 4.11 0.07
CA LEU A 194 7.13 2.79 -0.50
C LEU A 194 5.82 2.10 -0.89
N ASP A 195 5.88 1.19 -1.85
CA ASP A 195 4.74 0.37 -2.22
C ASP A 195 4.72 -0.94 -1.44
N PHE A 196 3.55 -1.22 -0.85
CA PHE A 196 3.29 -2.44 -0.10
C PHE A 196 2.20 -3.25 -0.77
N ALA A 197 2.34 -4.58 -0.74
CA ALA A 197 1.29 -5.50 -1.15
C ALA A 197 0.06 -5.36 -0.22
N ARG A 198 -1.11 -5.20 -0.81
CA ARG A 198 -2.42 -5.09 -0.12
C ARG A 198 -3.25 -6.35 -0.27
N GLY A 199 -3.05 -7.07 -1.37
CA GLY A 199 -3.54 -8.43 -1.56
C GLY A 199 -2.67 -9.21 -2.53
N SER A 200 -2.70 -10.53 -2.44
CA SER A 200 -2.09 -11.40 -3.43
C SER A 200 -2.80 -12.75 -3.54
N TRP A 201 -2.75 -13.33 -4.73
CA TRP A 201 -3.27 -14.66 -4.99
C TRP A 201 -2.41 -15.43 -5.99
N GLY A 202 -2.17 -16.71 -5.72
CA GLY A 202 -1.35 -17.58 -6.56
C GLY A 202 0.15 -17.56 -6.20
N ILE A 203 0.54 -16.91 -5.11
CA ILE A 203 1.93 -16.77 -4.64
C ILE A 203 2.03 -16.81 -3.11
N ASP A 204 2.95 -17.61 -2.58
CA ASP A 204 3.35 -17.62 -1.16
C ASP A 204 4.01 -16.29 -0.84
N PRO A 205 3.37 -15.44 -0.01
CA PRO A 205 3.85 -14.10 0.23
C PRO A 205 5.10 -14.03 1.11
N VAL A 206 5.47 -15.14 1.74
CA VAL A 206 6.55 -15.21 2.72
C VAL A 206 7.51 -16.32 2.34
N ASP A 207 8.80 -16.00 2.25
CA ASP A 207 9.82 -17.04 2.29
C ASP A 207 9.96 -17.53 3.75
N ARG A 208 9.87 -18.85 3.97
CA ARG A 208 9.74 -19.46 5.30
C ARG A 208 11.06 -20.07 5.75
N CYS A 209 12.10 -19.25 5.78
CA CYS A 209 13.45 -19.63 6.14
C CYS A 209 13.85 -19.27 7.59
N PHE A 210 12.92 -18.83 8.45
CA PHE A 210 13.21 -18.62 9.87
C PHE A 210 13.75 -19.89 10.52
N GLY A 211 14.95 -19.81 11.13
CA GLY A 211 15.60 -20.96 11.75
C GLY A 211 16.24 -21.94 10.76
N CYS A 212 16.17 -21.68 9.44
CA CYS A 212 16.94 -22.44 8.46
C CYS A 212 18.45 -22.28 8.71
N ARG A 213 19.21 -23.30 8.31
CA ARG A 213 20.66 -23.29 8.41
C ARG A 213 21.25 -22.38 7.35
N ASP A 214 22.18 -21.51 7.77
CA ASP A 214 23.01 -20.74 6.86
C ASP A 214 24.08 -21.62 6.17
N LEU A 215 24.94 -21.01 5.36
CA LEU A 215 26.02 -21.70 4.64
C LEU A 215 27.06 -22.36 5.57
N TYR A 216 27.07 -22.04 6.85
CA TYR A 216 27.95 -22.61 7.88
C TYR A 216 27.19 -23.53 8.85
N GLY A 217 25.91 -23.79 8.61
CA GLY A 217 25.07 -24.67 9.42
C GLY A 217 24.41 -24.01 10.63
N ASN A 218 24.58 -22.70 10.86
CA ASN A 218 24.00 -22.00 12.01
C ASN A 218 22.53 -21.65 11.74
N PRO A 219 21.65 -21.71 12.76
CA PRO A 219 20.27 -21.24 12.62
C PRO A 219 20.24 -19.72 12.43
N LYS A 220 19.54 -19.25 11.38
CA LYS A 220 19.38 -17.83 11.08
C LYS A 220 18.10 -17.28 11.71
N TYR A 221 18.18 -16.10 12.34
CA TYR A 221 17.00 -15.36 12.83
C TYR A 221 16.23 -14.67 11.69
N GLY A 222 16.91 -14.30 10.60
CA GLY A 222 16.27 -13.79 9.38
C GLY A 222 15.73 -14.90 8.47
N GLY A 223 15.25 -14.53 7.28
CA GLY A 223 14.64 -15.46 6.32
C GLY A 223 13.13 -15.59 6.47
N VAL A 224 12.46 -14.56 6.99
CA VAL A 224 10.99 -14.38 6.83
C VAL A 224 10.80 -13.18 5.93
N ASP A 225 11.17 -13.35 4.67
CA ASP A 225 11.16 -12.27 3.72
C ASP A 225 9.74 -12.17 3.15
N ILE A 226 9.10 -10.99 3.27
CA ILE A 226 7.75 -10.78 2.73
C ILE A 226 7.88 -10.48 1.23
N VAL A 227 8.05 -11.55 0.45
CA VAL A 227 8.34 -11.55 -0.98
C VAL A 227 7.41 -10.62 -1.76
N VAL A 228 6.10 -10.60 -1.43
CA VAL A 228 5.17 -9.73 -2.15
C VAL A 228 5.39 -8.25 -1.89
N HIS A 229 5.84 -7.84 -0.70
CA HIS A 229 6.21 -6.45 -0.44
C HIS A 229 7.49 -6.07 -1.18
N GLU A 230 8.46 -6.98 -1.25
CA GLU A 230 9.68 -6.77 -2.06
C GLU A 230 9.34 -6.62 -3.55
N ILE A 231 8.42 -7.45 -4.06
CA ILE A 231 7.91 -7.34 -5.43
C ILE A 231 7.30 -5.96 -5.66
N CYS A 232 6.38 -5.52 -4.79
CA CYS A 232 5.74 -4.20 -4.90
C CYS A 232 6.76 -3.06 -4.88
N SER A 233 7.71 -3.12 -3.94
CA SER A 233 8.78 -2.12 -3.83
C SER A 233 9.70 -2.11 -5.05
N ALA A 234 9.94 -3.26 -5.70
CA ALA A 234 10.73 -3.31 -6.93
C ALA A 234 9.94 -2.79 -8.14
N THR A 235 8.64 -3.10 -8.23
CA THR A 235 7.78 -2.61 -9.32
C THR A 235 7.49 -1.12 -9.23
N SER A 236 7.50 -0.53 -8.02
CA SER A 236 7.28 0.91 -7.83
C SER A 236 8.34 1.78 -8.52
N LEU A 237 9.51 1.23 -8.83
CA LEU A 237 10.53 1.90 -9.66
C LEU A 237 10.03 2.21 -11.08
N LEU A 238 9.07 1.42 -11.58
CA LEU A 238 8.41 1.61 -12.87
C LEU A 238 7.07 2.34 -12.74
N PHE A 239 6.28 2.02 -11.71
CA PHE A 239 4.99 2.69 -11.48
C PHE A 239 5.18 4.16 -11.20
N LYS A 240 6.13 4.44 -10.30
CA LYS A 240 6.37 5.76 -9.70
C LYS A 240 5.05 6.37 -9.20
N GLN A 241 5.09 7.65 -8.84
CA GLN A 241 4.07 8.26 -7.99
C GLN A 241 3.38 9.46 -8.66
N ALA A 242 3.67 9.71 -9.93
CA ALA A 242 3.19 10.89 -10.65
C ALA A 242 2.46 10.49 -11.94
N ALA A 243 2.96 10.92 -13.09
CA ALA A 243 2.27 10.88 -14.37
C ALA A 243 2.81 9.81 -15.34
N GLU A 244 3.51 8.79 -14.82
CA GLU A 244 4.21 7.79 -15.64
C GLU A 244 3.28 6.92 -16.49
N GLY A 245 2.03 6.74 -16.05
CA GLY A 245 1.02 5.97 -16.78
C GLY A 245 1.32 4.47 -16.83
N VAL A 246 2.02 3.93 -15.83
CA VAL A 246 2.36 2.51 -15.70
C VAL A 246 1.71 1.94 -14.44
N PRO A 247 0.44 1.52 -14.47
CA PRO A 247 -0.24 0.98 -13.29
C PRO A 247 -0.10 -0.54 -13.12
N VAL A 248 0.55 -1.23 -14.07
CA VAL A 248 0.71 -2.69 -14.07
C VAL A 248 2.13 -3.08 -14.45
N ALA A 249 2.66 -4.13 -13.83
CA ALA A 249 3.95 -4.72 -14.19
C ALA A 249 3.86 -6.25 -14.24
N ILE A 250 4.64 -6.84 -15.14
CA ILE A 250 4.85 -8.29 -15.24
C ILE A 250 6.23 -8.61 -14.71
N VAL A 251 6.29 -9.44 -13.66
CA VAL A 251 7.54 -9.94 -13.08
C VAL A 251 7.77 -11.38 -13.51
N ARG A 252 8.97 -11.68 -14.00
CA ARG A 252 9.39 -12.98 -14.51
C ARG A 252 10.62 -13.51 -13.78
N GLY A 253 10.76 -14.84 -13.75
CA GLY A 253 11.95 -15.52 -13.22
C GLY A 253 11.94 -15.77 -11.71
N LEU A 254 10.88 -15.38 -11.00
CA LEU A 254 10.68 -15.73 -9.60
C LEU A 254 10.24 -17.19 -9.44
N ARG A 255 10.70 -17.83 -8.37
CA ARG A 255 10.22 -19.14 -7.93
C ARG A 255 9.41 -18.95 -6.66
N TYR A 256 8.17 -19.38 -6.69
CA TYR A 256 7.27 -19.29 -5.55
C TYR A 256 6.34 -20.49 -5.49
N ARG A 257 5.78 -20.73 -4.30
CA ARG A 257 4.68 -21.69 -4.10
C ARG A 257 3.36 -20.97 -4.27
N GLU A 258 2.28 -21.70 -4.55
CA GLU A 258 0.95 -21.11 -4.68
C GLU A 258 0.33 -20.88 -3.29
N CYS A 259 -0.09 -19.64 -3.00
CA CYS A 259 -0.82 -19.26 -1.77
C CYS A 259 -1.54 -17.90 -1.96
N GLY A 260 -2.30 -17.44 -0.96
CA GLY A 260 -2.80 -16.07 -0.84
C GLY A 260 -2.09 -15.29 0.27
N LEU A 261 -2.13 -13.96 0.25
CA LEU A 261 -1.42 -13.10 1.21
C LEU A 261 -1.83 -13.40 2.66
N ARG A 262 -3.14 -13.39 2.91
CA ARG A 262 -3.73 -13.51 4.25
C ARG A 262 -3.74 -14.94 4.77
N ASP A 263 -3.70 -15.92 3.88
CA ASP A 263 -3.59 -17.32 4.26
C ASP A 263 -2.21 -17.63 4.88
N ALA A 264 -1.20 -16.84 4.53
CA ALA A 264 0.19 -17.11 4.88
C ALA A 264 0.75 -16.23 6.00
N LEU A 265 0.25 -15.00 6.18
CA LEU A 265 0.71 -14.09 7.24
C LEU A 265 -0.06 -14.31 8.56
N PRO A 266 0.63 -14.34 9.72
CA PRO A 266 -0.04 -14.46 11.01
C PRO A 266 -0.92 -13.25 11.28
N ARG A 267 -2.14 -13.46 11.80
CA ARG A 267 -3.00 -12.35 12.26
C ARG A 267 -2.38 -11.69 13.50
N ILE A 268 -1.83 -10.49 13.32
CA ILE A 268 -1.21 -9.73 14.41
C ILE A 268 -2.28 -8.86 15.09
N ARG A 269 -2.44 -9.00 16.42
CA ARG A 269 -3.23 -8.06 17.23
C ARG A 269 -2.38 -6.84 17.55
N ILE A 270 -2.27 -5.91 16.61
CA ILE A 270 -1.27 -4.82 16.64
C ILE A 270 -1.32 -3.99 17.94
N CYS A 271 -2.51 -3.65 18.44
CA CYS A 271 -2.65 -2.90 19.69
C CYS A 271 -2.11 -3.68 20.90
N ARG A 272 -2.31 -5.01 20.93
CA ARG A 272 -1.75 -5.86 21.98
C ARG A 272 -0.23 -5.93 21.85
N VAL A 273 0.30 -6.09 20.65
CA VAL A 273 1.75 -6.11 20.41
C VAL A 273 2.39 -4.79 20.86
N ILE A 274 1.83 -3.64 20.47
CA ILE A 274 2.33 -2.32 20.88
C ILE A 274 2.33 -2.21 22.42
N ARG A 275 1.25 -2.65 23.07
CA ARG A 275 1.17 -2.67 24.54
C ARG A 275 2.25 -3.54 25.17
N GLU A 276 2.45 -4.77 24.70
CA GLU A 276 3.47 -5.67 25.25
C GLU A 276 4.88 -5.11 25.01
N VAL A 277 5.16 -4.57 23.82
CA VAL A 277 6.43 -3.88 23.52
C VAL A 277 6.66 -2.72 24.48
N PHE A 278 5.63 -1.91 24.75
CA PHE A 278 5.72 -0.80 25.69
C PHE A 278 5.98 -1.26 27.13
N VAL A 279 5.25 -2.26 27.62
CA VAL A 279 5.43 -2.83 28.97
C VAL A 279 6.83 -3.42 29.12
N GLU A 280 7.28 -4.18 28.12
CA GLU A 280 8.61 -4.78 28.12
C GLU A 280 9.72 -3.72 28.04
N SER A 281 9.53 -2.69 27.21
CA SER A 281 10.48 -1.57 27.13
C SER A 281 10.57 -0.82 28.46
N LEU A 282 9.44 -0.61 29.14
CA LEU A 282 9.43 -0.02 30.49
C LEU A 282 10.16 -0.89 31.51
N ARG A 283 9.98 -2.22 31.43
CA ARG A 283 10.65 -3.19 32.31
C ARG A 283 12.17 -3.19 32.10
N VAL A 284 12.61 -3.18 30.85
CA VAL A 284 14.04 -3.33 30.47
C VAL A 284 14.80 -2.02 30.56
N LEU A 285 14.23 -0.93 30.02
CA LEU A 285 14.93 0.36 29.91
C LEU A 285 14.63 1.29 31.09
N GLY A 286 13.57 1.01 31.85
CA GLY A 286 13.08 1.87 32.91
C GLY A 286 12.38 3.14 32.41
N VAL A 287 11.60 3.76 33.28
CA VAL A 287 10.79 4.95 32.96
C VAL A 287 11.64 6.12 32.45
N LYS A 288 12.83 6.34 33.02
CA LYS A 288 13.72 7.45 32.63
C LYS A 288 14.14 7.39 31.16
N GLN A 289 14.44 6.21 30.63
CA GLN A 289 14.88 6.06 29.25
C GLN A 289 13.69 6.19 28.27
N LEU A 290 12.50 5.78 28.67
CA LEU A 290 11.28 6.00 27.88
C LEU A 290 10.88 7.47 27.85
N LEU A 291 11.04 8.20 28.95
CA LEU A 291 10.81 9.65 28.99
C LEU A 291 11.81 10.40 28.11
N LYS A 292 13.05 9.92 27.94
CA LYS A 292 13.99 10.54 26.98
C LYS A 292 13.45 10.55 25.55
N LEU A 293 12.68 9.55 25.11
CA LEU A 293 12.05 9.56 23.77
C LEU A 293 10.99 10.66 23.62
N ILE A 294 10.40 11.12 24.72
CA ILE A 294 9.36 12.16 24.75
C ILE A 294 10.00 13.55 24.94
N TYR A 295 11.12 13.63 25.66
CA TYR A 295 11.78 14.88 26.06
C TYR A 295 13.11 15.15 25.33
N SER A 296 13.57 14.29 24.42
CA SER A 296 14.72 14.59 23.56
C SER A 296 14.32 15.59 22.47
N LEU A 297 14.25 16.86 22.86
CA LEU A 297 14.42 18.03 22.02
C LEU A 297 15.85 18.55 22.21
#